data_AF-G8ULA6-F1
#
_entry.id   AF-G8ULA6-F1
#
_cell.length_a   1.000
_cell.length_b   1.000
_cell.length_c   1.000
_cell.angle_alpha   90.00
_cell.angle_beta   90.00
_cell.angle_gamma   90.00
#
_symmetry.space_group_name_H-M   'P 1'
#
loop_
_entity.id
_entity.type
_entity.pdbx_description
1 polymer ?
#
loop_
_entity_poly.entity_id
_entity_poly.type
_entity_poly.pdbx_seq_one_letter_code
_entity_poly.pdbx_strand_id
1 'polypeptide(L)'
;MKSIEDLRLQLVKNKLMRTQEEVELFESAMNELYKEPNLNNIDYFCEAFNDATEHHEVMFGLVHGIENYCKLFGVDNYFDKLVDALAKMDNNSIGWQNIIFYRILNTDWGRKALADKLKQKNDDIRNFILCAINRIKQEDNERFGYKADEILNTF
;
A
#
# COMPACT_ATOMS: atom_id res chain seq x y z
N MET A 1 -10.38 -25.06 -7.41
CA MET A 1 -9.64 -24.01 -6.68
C MET A 1 -9.41 -22.87 -7.65
N LYS A 2 -9.69 -21.62 -7.26
CA LYS A 2 -9.41 -20.44 -8.12
C LYS A 2 -7.91 -20.28 -8.27
N SER A 3 -7.43 -19.87 -9.43
CA SER A 3 -6.01 -19.51 -9.59
C SER A 3 -5.72 -18.19 -8.87
N ILE A 4 -4.44 -17.90 -8.60
CA ILE A 4 -4.03 -16.62 -8.01
C ILE A 4 -4.49 -15.43 -8.89
N GLU A 5 -4.44 -15.58 -10.21
CA GLU A 5 -4.90 -14.55 -11.14
C GLU A 5 -6.43 -14.36 -11.07
N ASP A 6 -7.20 -15.44 -10.90
CA ASP A 6 -8.65 -15.34 -10.68
C ASP A 6 -8.97 -14.57 -9.38
N LEU A 7 -8.19 -14.78 -8.32
CA LEU A 7 -8.34 -14.08 -7.04
C LEU A 7 -8.00 -12.59 -7.18
N ARG A 8 -6.90 -12.25 -7.88
CA ARG A 8 -6.54 -10.86 -8.19
C ARG A 8 -7.65 -10.16 -8.97
N LEU A 9 -8.15 -10.78 -10.04
CA LEU A 9 -9.23 -10.22 -10.86
C LEU A 9 -10.51 -10.05 -10.05
N GLN A 10 -10.81 -10.96 -9.12
CA GLN A 10 -11.96 -10.84 -8.24
C GLN A 10 -11.83 -9.66 -7.28
N LEU A 11 -10.66 -9.41 -6.68
CA LEU A 11 -10.44 -8.21 -5.87
C LEU A 11 -10.68 -6.94 -6.69
N VAL A 12 -10.02 -6.83 -7.84
CA VAL A 12 -10.05 -5.60 -8.66
C VAL A 12 -11.44 -5.30 -9.20
N LYS A 13 -12.20 -6.33 -9.61
CA LYS A 13 -13.58 -6.15 -10.11
C LYS A 13 -14.56 -5.72 -9.03
N ASN A 14 -14.32 -6.13 -7.78
CA ASN A 14 -15.24 -5.89 -6.66
C ASN A 14 -14.75 -4.80 -5.70
N LYS A 15 -13.67 -4.06 -6.03
CA LYS A 15 -13.06 -3.06 -5.13
C LYS A 15 -13.94 -1.89 -4.69
N LEU A 16 -15.06 -1.67 -5.39
CA LEU A 16 -16.03 -0.64 -5.02
C LEU A 16 -17.05 -1.13 -4.00
N MET A 17 -17.28 -2.45 -3.94
CA MET A 17 -18.16 -3.10 -2.97
C MET A 17 -19.55 -2.44 -2.89
N ARG A 18 -20.21 -2.27 -4.05
CA ARG A 18 -21.50 -1.56 -4.15
C ARG A 18 -22.69 -2.40 -3.73
N THR A 19 -22.52 -3.71 -3.67
CA THR A 19 -23.56 -4.67 -3.28
C THR A 19 -22.98 -5.64 -2.27
N GLN A 20 -23.86 -6.29 -1.51
CA GLN A 20 -23.45 -7.35 -0.58
C GLN A 20 -22.69 -8.49 -1.29
N GLU A 21 -23.08 -8.82 -2.53
CA GLU A 21 -22.37 -9.82 -3.34
C GLU A 21 -20.95 -9.36 -3.69
N GLU A 22 -20.76 -8.09 -4.07
CA GLU A 22 -19.41 -7.55 -4.33
C GLU A 22 -18.55 -7.58 -3.06
N VAL A 23 -19.11 -7.25 -1.88
CA VAL A 23 -18.42 -7.35 -0.58
C VAL A 23 -17.95 -8.78 -0.33
N GLU A 24 -18.86 -9.75 -0.42
CA GLU A 24 -18.56 -11.17 -0.17
C GLU A 24 -17.50 -11.72 -1.14
N LEU A 25 -17.58 -11.33 -2.42
CA LEU A 25 -16.57 -11.69 -3.40
C LEU A 25 -15.22 -11.05 -3.09
N PHE A 26 -15.19 -9.78 -2.70
CA PHE A 26 -13.95 -9.10 -2.34
C PHE A 26 -13.28 -9.76 -1.13
N GLU A 27 -14.02 -9.92 -0.03
CA GLU A 27 -13.50 -10.51 1.21
C GLU A 27 -13.10 -11.97 1.03
N SER A 28 -13.87 -12.74 0.24
CA SER A 28 -13.50 -14.12 -0.10
C SER A 28 -12.15 -14.18 -0.83
N ALA A 29 -11.94 -13.32 -1.83
CA ALA A 29 -10.67 -13.30 -2.57
C ALA A 29 -9.50 -12.86 -1.69
N MET A 30 -9.71 -11.83 -0.86
CA MET A 30 -8.75 -11.35 0.12
C MET A 30 -8.33 -12.47 1.09
N ASN A 31 -9.31 -13.19 1.65
CA ASN A 31 -9.07 -14.27 2.61
C ASN A 31 -8.32 -15.45 1.98
N GLU A 32 -8.63 -15.83 0.74
CA GLU A 32 -7.87 -16.88 0.05
C GLU A 32 -6.40 -16.46 -0.19
N LEU A 33 -6.14 -15.22 -0.59
CA LEU A 33 -4.77 -14.70 -0.77
C LEU A 33 -3.99 -14.62 0.56
N TYR A 34 -4.66 -14.51 1.71
CA TYR A 34 -4.00 -14.57 3.02
C TYR A 34 -3.66 -15.98 3.49
N LYS A 35 -4.35 -17.03 3.00
CA LYS A 35 -4.03 -18.42 3.37
C LYS A 35 -2.69 -18.87 2.83
N GLU A 36 -2.27 -18.33 1.70
CA GLU A 36 -0.98 -18.61 1.07
C GLU A 36 -0.18 -17.30 0.89
N PRO A 37 0.46 -16.79 1.95
CA PRO A 37 1.20 -15.53 1.87
C PRO A 37 2.32 -15.61 0.82
N ASN A 38 2.32 -14.64 -0.10
CA ASN A 38 3.36 -14.47 -1.11
C ASN A 38 3.62 -12.98 -1.31
N LEU A 39 4.88 -12.52 -1.31
CA LEU A 39 5.22 -11.10 -1.49
C LEU A 39 4.53 -10.46 -2.71
N ASN A 40 4.31 -11.21 -3.79
CA ASN A 40 3.61 -10.69 -4.96
C ASN A 40 2.16 -10.31 -4.70
N ASN A 41 1.53 -10.84 -3.65
CA ASN A 41 0.17 -10.47 -3.25
C ASN A 41 0.07 -8.99 -2.84
N ILE A 42 1.18 -8.33 -2.44
CA ILE A 42 1.20 -6.89 -2.15
C ILE A 42 0.78 -6.09 -3.39
N ASP A 43 1.18 -6.48 -4.60
CA ASP A 43 0.75 -5.81 -5.83
C ASP A 43 -0.77 -5.88 -5.98
N TYR A 44 -1.34 -7.07 -5.73
CA TYR A 44 -2.77 -7.32 -5.90
C TYR A 44 -3.60 -6.54 -4.87
N PHE A 45 -3.12 -6.47 -3.62
CA PHE A 45 -3.76 -5.68 -2.58
C PHE A 45 -3.67 -4.18 -2.86
N CYS A 46 -2.52 -3.69 -3.36
CA CYS A 46 -2.37 -2.29 -3.77
C CYS A 46 -3.31 -1.91 -4.94
N GLU A 47 -3.49 -2.80 -5.92
CA GLU A 47 -4.41 -2.62 -7.04
C GLU A 47 -5.90 -2.62 -6.61
N ALA A 48 -6.20 -3.31 -5.51
CA ALA A 48 -7.53 -3.47 -4.96
C ALA A 48 -8.03 -2.26 -4.14
N PHE A 49 -7.18 -1.28 -3.82
CA PHE A 49 -7.66 -0.07 -3.17
C PHE A 49 -8.48 0.80 -4.12
N ASN A 50 -9.48 1.48 -3.57
CA ASN A 50 -10.21 2.53 -4.27
C ASN A 50 -10.81 3.52 -3.27
N ASP A 51 -10.64 4.82 -3.52
CA ASP A 51 -11.13 5.90 -2.66
C ASP A 51 -12.66 6.09 -2.77
N ALA A 52 -13.31 5.52 -3.79
CA ALA A 52 -14.76 5.64 -4.00
C ALA A 52 -15.59 4.53 -3.34
N THR A 53 -14.96 3.61 -2.59
CA THR A 53 -15.71 2.62 -1.80
C THR A 53 -16.13 3.20 -0.46
N GLU A 54 -17.34 2.86 0.00
CA GLU A 54 -17.81 3.22 1.35
C GLU A 54 -17.36 2.21 2.42
N HIS A 55 -16.83 1.05 2.01
CA HIS A 55 -16.42 -0.04 2.90
C HIS A 55 -15.01 0.16 3.47
N HIS A 56 -14.83 1.25 4.23
CA HIS A 56 -13.52 1.63 4.78
C HIS A 56 -12.94 0.56 5.71
N GLU A 57 -13.76 -0.14 6.51
CA GLU A 57 -13.28 -1.17 7.43
C GLU A 57 -12.60 -2.33 6.69
N VAL A 58 -13.16 -2.76 5.56
CA VAL A 58 -12.58 -3.80 4.70
C VAL A 58 -11.24 -3.34 4.11
N MET A 59 -11.17 -2.08 3.66
CA MET A 59 -9.94 -1.49 3.13
C MET A 59 -8.86 -1.32 4.23
N PHE A 60 -9.24 -0.97 5.45
CA PHE A 60 -8.31 -1.01 6.59
C PHE A 60 -7.83 -2.43 6.88
N GLY A 61 -8.69 -3.44 6.71
CA GLY A 61 -8.32 -4.85 6.72
C GLY A 61 -7.19 -5.15 5.73
N LEU A 62 -7.29 -4.65 4.49
CA LEU A 62 -6.21 -4.76 3.50
C LEU A 62 -4.92 -4.07 3.95
N VAL A 63 -4.99 -2.84 4.48
CA VAL A 63 -3.82 -2.11 5.00
C VAL A 63 -3.11 -2.95 6.06
N HIS A 64 -3.84 -3.45 7.06
CA HIS A 64 -3.30 -4.29 8.11
C HIS A 64 -2.72 -5.60 7.57
N GLY A 65 -3.39 -6.20 6.59
CA GLY A 65 -2.91 -7.40 5.92
C GLY A 65 -1.58 -7.15 5.21
N ILE A 66 -1.43 -6.05 4.47
CA ILE A 66 -0.17 -5.65 3.83
C ILE A 66 0.93 -5.45 4.88
N GLU A 67 0.67 -4.73 5.97
CA GLU A 67 1.66 -4.50 7.03
C GLU A 67 2.19 -5.80 7.66
N ASN A 68 1.34 -6.83 7.76
CA ASN A 68 1.77 -8.13 8.28
C ASN A 68 2.83 -8.80 7.40
N TYR A 69 2.93 -8.46 6.10
CA TYR A 69 4.01 -8.97 5.24
C TYR A 69 5.39 -8.54 5.70
N CYS A 70 5.51 -7.38 6.36
CA CYS A 70 6.78 -6.96 6.95
C CYS A 70 7.30 -7.95 8.00
N LYS A 71 6.39 -8.55 8.78
CA LYS A 71 6.74 -9.58 9.78
C LYS A 71 7.03 -10.92 9.12
N LEU A 72 6.29 -11.29 8.08
CA LEU A 72 6.40 -12.59 7.41
C LEU A 72 7.64 -12.72 6.54
N PHE A 73 8.03 -11.64 5.84
CA PHE A 73 9.07 -11.67 4.81
C PHE A 73 10.31 -10.82 5.14
N GLY A 74 10.28 -10.12 6.28
CA GLY A 74 11.34 -9.22 6.71
C GLY A 74 11.25 -7.84 6.08
N VAL A 75 11.85 -6.85 6.78
CA VAL A 75 11.77 -5.42 6.44
C VAL A 75 12.26 -5.14 5.03
N ASP A 76 13.42 -5.70 4.63
CA ASP A 76 14.04 -5.37 3.34
C ASP A 76 13.19 -5.83 2.15
N ASN A 77 12.77 -7.11 2.15
CA ASN A 77 11.91 -7.66 1.09
C ASN A 77 10.53 -6.98 1.05
N TYR A 78 9.96 -6.67 2.22
CA TYR A 78 8.69 -5.98 2.31
C TYR A 78 8.75 -4.58 1.71
N PHE A 79 9.72 -3.76 2.11
CA PHE A 79 9.85 -2.41 1.55
C PHE A 79 10.25 -2.44 0.08
N ASP A 80 11.09 -3.40 -0.34
CA ASP A 80 11.43 -3.56 -1.75
C ASP A 80 10.20 -3.78 -2.62
N LYS A 81 9.28 -4.64 -2.17
CA LYS A 81 8.04 -4.91 -2.87
C LYS A 81 7.02 -3.79 -2.73
N LEU A 82 6.86 -3.24 -1.53
CA LEU A 82 5.84 -2.23 -1.22
C LEU A 82 6.04 -0.96 -2.04
N VAL A 83 7.26 -0.44 -2.14
CA VAL A 83 7.49 0.82 -2.89
C VAL A 83 7.18 0.65 -4.38
N ASP A 84 7.47 -0.53 -4.95
CA ASP A 84 7.14 -0.84 -6.34
C ASP A 84 5.62 -0.94 -6.55
N ALA A 85 4.90 -1.52 -5.58
CA ALA A 85 3.45 -1.64 -5.62
C ALA A 85 2.75 -0.27 -5.44
N LEU A 86 3.20 0.52 -4.46
CA LEU A 86 2.68 1.87 -4.20
C LEU A 86 2.89 2.79 -5.41
N ALA A 87 4.02 2.67 -6.11
CA ALA A 87 4.31 3.47 -7.30
C ALA A 87 3.41 3.16 -8.51
N LYS A 88 2.67 2.04 -8.48
CA LYS A 88 1.77 1.59 -9.54
C LYS A 88 0.29 1.76 -9.20
N MET A 89 -0.04 2.28 -8.03
CA MET A 89 -1.44 2.47 -7.62
C MET A 89 -2.14 3.49 -8.53
N ASP A 90 -3.41 3.20 -8.85
CA ASP A 90 -4.26 4.08 -9.64
C ASP A 90 -4.50 5.43 -8.96
N ASN A 91 -4.75 6.48 -9.76
CA ASN A 91 -5.11 7.82 -9.26
C ASN A 91 -6.39 7.84 -8.40
N ASN A 92 -7.25 6.82 -8.54
CA ASN A 92 -8.47 6.68 -7.73
C ASN A 92 -8.21 6.03 -6.36
N SER A 93 -6.95 5.84 -5.98
CA SER A 93 -6.54 5.15 -4.74
C SER A 93 -5.51 5.97 -3.94
N ILE A 94 -5.42 7.27 -4.23
CA ILE A 94 -4.44 8.19 -3.63
C ILE A 94 -4.70 8.40 -2.14
N GLY A 95 -5.97 8.40 -1.71
CA GLY A 95 -6.34 8.47 -0.29
C GLY A 95 -5.78 7.27 0.48
N TRP A 96 -6.01 6.05 -0.02
CA TRP A 96 -5.44 4.84 0.58
C TRP A 96 -3.92 4.77 0.52
N GLN A 97 -3.32 5.22 -0.58
CA GLN A 97 -1.86 5.36 -0.68
C GLN A 97 -1.33 6.30 0.41
N ASN A 98 -1.96 7.46 0.62
CA ASN A 98 -1.60 8.39 1.67
C ASN A 98 -1.75 7.75 3.06
N ILE A 99 -2.81 6.98 3.33
CA ILE A 99 -2.99 6.24 4.59
C ILE A 99 -1.80 5.33 4.87
N ILE A 100 -1.32 4.56 3.88
CA ILE A 100 -0.15 3.69 4.04
C ILE A 100 1.09 4.52 4.38
N PHE A 101 1.33 5.62 3.66
CA PHE A 101 2.47 6.50 3.96
C PHE A 101 2.36 7.16 5.32
N TYR A 102 1.18 7.62 5.75
CA TYR A 102 0.98 8.17 7.10
C TYR A 102 1.38 7.15 8.18
N ARG A 103 1.07 5.87 7.98
CA ARG A 103 1.45 4.80 8.92
C ARG A 103 2.96 4.56 8.95
N ILE A 104 3.61 4.55 7.78
CA ILE A 104 5.08 4.46 7.68
C ILE A 104 5.74 5.66 8.35
N LEU A 105 5.32 6.88 8.00
CA LEU A 105 5.88 8.14 8.51
C LEU A 105 5.73 8.27 10.03
N ASN A 106 4.67 7.70 10.62
CA ASN A 106 4.48 7.74 12.07
C ASN A 106 5.44 6.86 12.87
N THR A 107 6.33 6.11 12.21
CA THR A 107 7.32 5.27 12.90
C THR A 107 8.74 5.57 12.44
N ASP A 108 9.67 5.74 13.37
CA ASP A 108 11.07 6.08 13.04
C ASP A 108 11.74 4.97 12.20
N TRP A 109 11.47 3.71 12.56
CA TRP A 109 12.00 2.56 11.82
C TRP A 109 11.42 2.48 10.40
N GLY A 110 10.14 2.82 10.21
CA GLY A 110 9.48 2.81 8.91
C GLY A 110 10.04 3.89 7.99
N ARG A 111 10.26 5.10 8.52
CA ARG A 111 10.91 6.20 7.78
C ARG A 111 12.31 5.84 7.32
N LYS A 112 13.11 5.27 8.23
CA LYS A 112 14.46 4.81 7.90
C LYS A 112 14.46 3.72 6.82
N ALA A 113 13.61 2.71 6.97
CA ALA A 113 13.50 1.61 6.01
C ALA A 113 13.05 2.10 4.63
N LEU A 114 12.09 3.03 4.57
CA LEU A 114 11.65 3.64 3.31
C LEU A 114 12.78 4.43 2.64
N ALA A 115 13.46 5.31 3.39
CA ALA A 115 14.57 6.10 2.87
C ALA A 115 15.73 5.23 2.35
N ASP A 116 16.11 4.20 3.11
CA ASP A 116 17.17 3.27 2.72
C ASP A 116 16.79 2.44 1.48
N LYS A 117 15.52 2.04 1.34
CA LYS A 117 15.07 1.32 0.15
C LYS A 117 15.01 2.22 -1.08
N LEU A 118 14.58 3.46 -0.94
CA LEU A 118 14.50 4.41 -2.05
C LEU A 118 15.88 4.72 -2.68
N LYS A 119 16.98 4.68 -1.92
CA LYS A 119 18.36 4.76 -2.45
C LYS A 119 18.71 3.65 -3.45
N GLN A 120 18.03 2.51 -3.35
CA GLN A 120 18.29 1.33 -4.18
C GLN A 120 17.37 1.26 -5.41
N LYS A 121 16.26 2.01 -5.42
CA LYS A 121 15.30 2.03 -6.51
C LYS A 121 15.74 2.97 -7.64
N ASN A 122 15.21 2.73 -8.84
CA ASN A 122 15.42 3.61 -9.99
C ASN A 122 14.77 4.99 -9.77
N ASP A 123 15.15 5.96 -10.59
CA ASP A 123 14.72 7.35 -10.42
C ASP A 123 13.20 7.51 -10.61
N ASP A 124 12.56 6.72 -11.48
CA ASP A 124 11.11 6.80 -11.71
C ASP A 124 10.31 6.46 -10.45
N ILE A 125 10.59 5.29 -9.86
CA ILE A 125 9.94 4.84 -8.61
C ILE A 125 10.30 5.78 -7.48
N ARG A 126 11.57 6.17 -7.38
CA ARG A 126 12.03 7.08 -6.32
C ARG A 126 11.28 8.41 -6.38
N ASN A 127 11.26 9.06 -7.54
CA ASN A 127 10.63 10.36 -7.73
C ASN A 127 9.11 10.29 -7.49
N PHE A 128 8.45 9.21 -7.92
CA PHE A 128 7.03 9.01 -7.63
C PHE A 128 6.76 8.99 -6.13
N ILE A 129 7.52 8.21 -5.37
CA ILE A 129 7.34 8.10 -3.91
C ILE A 129 7.67 9.43 -3.23
N LEU A 130 8.76 10.11 -3.63
CA LEU A 130 9.11 11.43 -3.08
C LEU A 130 8.02 12.47 -3.34
N CYS A 131 7.39 12.45 -4.52
CA CYS A 131 6.22 13.29 -4.81
C CYS A 131 5.05 13.00 -3.87
N ALA A 132 4.75 11.73 -3.58
CA ALA A 132 3.70 11.35 -2.64
C ALA A 132 4.01 11.80 -1.19
N ILE A 133 5.27 11.64 -0.75
CA ILE A 133 5.72 12.12 0.57
C ILE A 133 5.67 13.65 0.64
N ASN A 134 6.07 14.36 -0.41
CA ASN A 134 5.97 15.82 -0.46
C ASN A 134 4.51 16.29 -0.45
N ARG A 135 3.59 15.58 -1.12
CA ARG A 135 2.14 15.85 -1.02
C ARG A 135 1.68 15.79 0.43
N ILE A 136 2.01 14.72 1.16
CA ILE A 136 1.69 14.59 2.59
C ILE A 136 2.27 15.75 3.43
N LYS A 137 3.52 16.14 3.15
CA LYS A 137 4.16 17.29 3.80
C LYS A 137 3.40 18.61 3.58
N GLN A 138 2.83 18.81 2.40
CA GLN A 138 2.04 20.02 2.10
C GLN A 138 0.65 19.96 2.71
N GLU A 139 0.02 18.78 2.75
CA GLU A 139 -1.31 18.58 3.33
C GLU A 139 -1.33 18.72 4.86
N ASP A 140 -0.33 18.18 5.56
CA ASP A 140 -0.25 18.17 7.03
C ASP A 140 1.18 18.44 7.51
N ASN A 141 1.65 19.66 7.23
CA ASN A 141 3.02 20.08 7.55
C ASN A 141 3.31 20.07 9.06
N GLU A 142 2.35 20.50 9.87
CA GLU A 142 2.51 20.59 11.33
C GLU A 142 2.83 19.22 11.93
N ARG A 143 2.17 18.17 11.47
CA ARG A 143 2.36 16.82 12.00
C ARG A 143 3.42 16.00 11.28
N PHE A 144 3.57 16.18 9.96
CA PHE A 144 4.40 15.33 9.11
C PHE A 144 5.56 16.04 8.43
N GLY A 145 5.72 17.36 8.58
CA GLY A 145 6.77 18.14 7.91
C GLY A 145 8.17 17.59 8.19
N TYR A 146 8.56 17.56 9.47
CA TYR A 146 9.87 17.03 9.88
C TYR A 146 10.04 15.54 9.51
N LYS A 147 8.99 14.73 9.66
CA LYS A 147 8.99 13.30 9.32
C LYS A 147 9.21 13.08 7.82
N ALA A 148 8.58 13.88 6.97
CA ALA A 148 8.78 13.83 5.53
C ALA A 148 10.20 14.29 5.15
N ASP A 149 10.71 15.33 5.82
CA ASP A 149 12.06 15.86 5.57
C ASP A 149 13.19 14.87 5.86
N GLU A 150 13.01 13.97 6.83
CA GLU A 150 13.97 12.87 7.05
C GLU A 150 14.15 11.99 5.81
N ILE A 151 13.11 11.86 4.97
CA ILE A 151 13.16 11.07 3.74
C ILE A 151 13.57 11.95 2.55
N LEU A 152 12.96 13.12 2.40
CA LEU A 152 13.16 14.01 1.25
C LEU A 152 14.61 14.51 1.15
N ASN A 153 15.29 14.75 2.28
CA ASN A 153 16.66 15.26 2.31
C ASN A 153 17.73 14.15 2.19
N THR A 154 17.32 12.92 1.87
CA THR A 154 18.23 11.78 1.72
C THR A 154 18.88 11.70 0.32
N PHE A 155 18.40 12.49 -0.64
CA PHE A 155 18.77 12.41 -2.07
C PHE A 155 19.34 13.72 -2.62
#